data_AF-A0A662G6F7-F1
#
_entry.id   AF-A0A662G6F7-F1
#
_cell.length_a   1.000
_cell.length_b   1.000
_cell.length_c   1.000
_cell.angle_alpha   90.00
_cell.angle_beta   90.00
_cell.angle_gamma   90.00
#
_symmetry.space_group_name_H-M   'P 1'
#
loop_
_entity.id
_entity.type
_entity.pdbx_description
1 polymer ?
#
loop_
_entity_poly.entity_id
_entity_poly.type
_entity_poly.pdbx_seq_one_letter_code
_entity_poly.pdbx_strand_id
1 'polypeptide(L)' 'MVEEEKRCIVCGSKNIMAKIEGKYYCYKCGSKIIKEKIMMQINAWKKMDVMKNETK' A
#
# COMPACT_ATOMS: atom_id res chain seq x y z
N MET A 1 23.24 11.80 -20.94
CA MET A 1 22.13 11.87 -19.96
C MET A 1 22.06 10.50 -19.29
N VAL A 2 22.40 10.38 -18.01
CA VAL A 2 22.34 9.09 -17.30
C VAL A 2 20.91 8.95 -16.80
N GLU A 3 20.08 8.18 -17.50
CA GLU A 3 18.76 7.80 -16.98
C GLU A 3 18.98 6.85 -15.80
N GLU A 4 18.85 7.36 -14.57
CA GLU A 4 18.80 6.50 -13.39
C GLU A 4 17.61 5.55 -13.54
N GLU A 5 17.92 4.27 -13.80
CA GLU A 5 16.91 3.22 -13.87
C GLU A 5 16.15 3.15 -12.55
N LYS A 6 14.88 3.58 -12.58
CA LYS A 6 13.98 3.46 -11.42
C LYS A 6 13.76 1.98 -11.12
N ARG A 7 14.09 1.57 -9.89
CA ARG A 7 13.98 0.18 -9.42
C ARG A 7 13.12 0.08 -8.17
N CYS A 8 12.53 -1.09 -7.99
CA CYS A 8 11.68 -1.34 -6.85
C CYS A 8 12.54 -1.29 -5.60
N ILE A 9 12.16 -0.46 -4.63
CA ILE A 9 12.94 -0.29 -3.40
C ILE A 9 13.01 -1.57 -2.54
N VAL A 10 12.09 -2.53 -2.75
CA VAL A 10 12.00 -3.76 -1.94
C VAL A 10 12.78 -4.92 -2.55
N CYS A 11 12.65 -5.15 -3.86
CA CYS A 11 13.26 -6.31 -4.53
C CYS A 11 14.24 -5.96 -5.65
N GLY A 12 14.47 -4.67 -5.93
CA GLY A 12 15.35 -4.21 -7.01
C GLY A 12 14.81 -4.40 -8.43
N SER A 13 13.58 -4.93 -8.59
CA SER A 13 12.96 -5.12 -9.91
C SER A 13 12.92 -3.82 -10.70
N LYS A 14 13.40 -3.86 -11.95
CA LYS A 14 13.29 -2.75 -12.92
C LYS A 14 11.85 -2.52 -13.39
N ASN A 15 10.99 -3.53 -13.26
CA ASN A 15 9.59 -3.43 -13.63
C ASN A 15 8.80 -2.69 -12.54
N ILE A 16 8.85 -1.36 -12.60
CA ILE A 16 8.11 -0.45 -11.71
C ILE A 16 6.70 -0.26 -12.22
N MET A 17 5.73 -0.42 -11.32
CA MET A 17 4.30 -0.23 -11.64
C MET A 17 3.60 0.79 -10.75
N ALA A 18 4.18 1.11 -9.58
CA ALA A 18 3.57 2.02 -8.63
C ALA A 18 4.59 2.95 -7.99
N LYS A 19 4.16 4.18 -7.68
CA LYS A 19 4.88 5.12 -6.82
C LYS A 19 4.02 5.36 -5.57
N ILE A 20 4.49 4.91 -4.42
CA ILE A 20 3.78 4.99 -3.14
C ILE A 20 4.65 5.83 -2.21
N GLU A 21 4.15 6.95 -1.70
CA GLU A 21 4.86 7.83 -0.76
C GLU A 21 6.26 8.23 -1.27
N GLY A 22 6.36 8.58 -2.56
CA GLY A 22 7.62 8.98 -3.19
C GLY A 22 8.53 7.83 -3.63
N LYS A 23 8.29 6.60 -3.16
CA LYS A 23 9.12 5.41 -3.44
C LYS A 23 8.53 4.57 -4.58
N TYR A 24 9.39 3.98 -5.40
CA TYR A 24 8.98 3.13 -6.54
C TYR A 24 8.89 1.65 -6.15
N TYR A 25 7.83 0.99 -6.62
CA TYR A 25 7.54 -0.41 -6.34
C TYR A 25 7.13 -1.17 -7.60
N CYS A 26 7.53 -2.44 -7.67
CA CYS A 26 6.97 -3.38 -8.63
C CYS A 26 5.56 -3.82 -8.18
N TYR A 27 4.80 -4.44 -9.08
CA TYR A 27 3.45 -4.92 -8.78
C TYR A 27 3.41 -5.86 -7.55
N LYS A 28 4.33 -6.82 -7.45
CA LYS A 28 4.37 -7.78 -6.33
C LYS A 28 4.60 -7.13 -4.98
N CYS A 29 5.49 -6.14 -4.91
CA CYS A 29 5.81 -5.46 -3.66
C CYS A 29 4.78 -4.39 -3.31
N GLY A 30 4.38 -3.58 -4.30
CA GLY A 30 3.38 -2.52 -4.10
C GLY A 30 2.01 -3.06 -3.71
N SER A 31 1.57 -4.17 -4.31
CA SER A 31 0.28 -4.79 -3.98
C SER A 31 0.19 -5.27 -2.52
N LYS A 32 1.27 -5.79 -1.95
CA LYS A 32 1.31 -6.19 -0.53
C LYS A 32 1.08 -5.00 0.39
N ILE A 33 1.76 -3.88 0.13
CA ILE A 33 1.65 -2.65 0.92
C ILE A 33 0.22 -2.11 0.86
N ILE A 34 -0.35 -2.03 -0.34
CA ILE A 34 -1.73 -1.56 -0.54
C ILE A 34 -2.71 -2.48 0.17
N LYS A 35 -2.57 -3.81 0.00
CA LYS A 35 -3.46 -4.79 0.63
C LYS A 35 -3.46 -4.68 2.15
N GLU A 36 -2.29 -4.47 2.76
CA GLU A 36 -2.16 -4.28 4.20
C GLU A 36 -2.84 -2.98 4.66
N LYS A 37 -2.58 -1.85 3.99
CA LYS A 37 -3.23 -0.57 4.30
C LYS A 37 -4.75 -0.65 4.17
N ILE A 38 -5.26 -1.32 3.15
CA ILE A 38 -6.71 -1.54 2.95
C ILE A 38 -7.28 -2.41 4.09
N MET A 39 -6.62 -3.53 4.44
CA MET A 39 -7.09 -4.37 5.55
C MET A 39 -7.11 -3.63 6.89
N MET A 40 -6.11 -2.79 7.16
CA MET A 40 -6.10 -1.93 8.35
C MET A 40 -7.29 -0.98 8.37
N GLN A 41 -7.62 -0.33 7.24
CA GLN A 41 -8.78 0.56 7.15
C GLN A 41 -10.12 -0.18 7.33
N ILE A 42 -10.27 -1.35 6.69
CA ILE A 42 -11.47 -2.19 6.85
C ILE A 42 -11.67 -2.56 8.32
N ASN A 43 -10.60 -2.95 9.02
CA ASN A 43 -10.68 -3.31 10.44
C ASN A 43 -11.00 -2.09 11.32
N ALA A 44 -10.46 -0.91 10.99
CA ALA A 44 -10.81 0.32 11.70
C ALA A 44 -12.30 0.67 11.53
N TRP A 45 -12.83 0.58 10.31
CA TRP A 45 -14.25 0.82 10.06
C TRP A 45 -15.15 -0.19 10.77
N LYS A 46 -14.79 -1.48 10.79
CA LYS A 46 -15.53 -2.49 11.56
C LYS A 46 -15.61 -2.13 13.05
N LYS A 47 -14.51 -1.65 13.64
CA LYS A 47 -14.52 -1.21 15.05
C LYS A 47 -15.43 0.00 15.25
N MET A 48 -15.41 0.96 14.33
CA MET A 48 -16.26 2.16 14.41
C MET A 48 -17.74 1.84 14.20
N ASP A 49 -18.07 0.87 13.35
CA ASP A 49 -19.43 0.41 13.08
C ASP A 49 -20.03 -0.26 14.32
N VAL A 50 -19.25 -1.11 15.01
CA VAL A 50 -19.64 -1.71 16.30
C VAL A 50 -19.93 -0.63 17.35
N MET A 51 -19.14 0.45 17.41
CA MET A 51 -19.31 1.54 18.38
C MET A 51 -20.55 2.43 18.14
N LYS A 52 -21.20 2.36 16.97
CA LYS A 52 -22.44 3.12 16.71
C LYS A 52 -23.70 2.38 17.18
N ASN A 53 -23.63 1.07 17.41
CA ASN A 53 -24.78 0.24 17.76
C ASN A 53 -25.00 0.06 19.27
N GLU A 54 -24.08 0.48 20.13
CA GLU A 54 -24.21 0.36 21.60
C GLU A 54 -24.89 1.57 22.26
N THR A 55 -25.21 2.62 21.50
CA THR A 55 -25.82 3.86 22.04
C THR A 55 -27.32 4.00 21.74
N LYS A 56 -28.04 2.91 21.52
CA LYS A 56 -29.50 2.94 21.30
C LYS A 56 -30.27 2.15 22.34
#